data_AF-K1TRE9-F1
#
_entry.id   AF-K1TRE9-F1
#
_cell.length_a   1.000
_cell.length_b   1.000
_cell.length_c   1.000
_cell.angle_alpha   90.00
_cell.angle_beta   90.00
_cell.angle_gamma   90.00
#
_symmetry.space_group_name_H-M   'P 1'
#
loop_
_entity.id
_entity.type
_entity.pdbx_description
1 polymer ?
#
loop_
_entity_poly.entity_id
_entity_poly.type
_entity_poly.pdbx_seq_one_letter_code
_entity_poly.pdbx_strand_id
1 'polypeptide(L)'
;ALKQIGNELTIQYFPKLQGIYLPALESVVGTASFSDMSSIGSLAMTELHSVGGLTIKNCKEISIVELPGLISCGETSVDANKVNKLNIASLKDVLGDMTLSNLLIEELDLSQINFNGNTLTLQCARLNKIVGPETFNGSLLLLPKSCRLTEFTLEGISNIQGDFQCKDYSYVKEFVMPFIRVAGD
;
A
#
# COMPACT_ATOMS: atom_id res chain seq x y z
N ALA A 1 -22.99 -5.53 15.92
CA ALA A 1 -21.87 -5.81 15.01
C ALA A 1 -20.58 -5.31 15.65
N LEU A 2 -19.43 -5.93 15.35
CA LEU A 2 -18.14 -5.46 15.84
C LEU A 2 -17.80 -4.12 15.16
N LYS A 3 -17.67 -3.06 15.95
CA LYS A 3 -17.42 -1.70 15.46
C LYS A 3 -16.02 -1.18 15.74
N GLN A 4 -15.46 -1.50 16.89
CA GLN A 4 -14.20 -0.93 17.33
C GLN A 4 -13.34 -1.99 18.01
N ILE A 5 -12.03 -1.89 17.82
CA ILE A 5 -11.04 -2.73 18.48
C ILE A 5 -10.03 -1.80 19.15
N GLY A 6 -9.96 -1.84 20.49
CA GLY A 6 -9.14 -0.93 21.28
C GLY A 6 -7.65 -1.25 21.32
N ASN A 7 -7.26 -2.44 20.85
CA ASN A 7 -5.88 -2.90 20.76
C ASN A 7 -5.65 -3.47 19.35
N GLU A 8 -5.16 -4.71 19.25
CA GLU A 8 -4.87 -5.38 17.98
C GLU A 8 -6.02 -6.26 17.50
N LEU A 9 -6.14 -6.38 16.19
CA LEU A 9 -6.94 -7.40 15.50
C LEU A 9 -5.96 -8.37 14.84
N THR A 10 -5.91 -9.62 15.31
CA THR A 10 -5.02 -10.62 14.72
C THR A 10 -5.82 -11.82 14.21
N ILE A 11 -5.74 -12.08 12.90
CA ILE A 11 -6.32 -13.25 12.25
C ILE A 11 -5.21 -13.99 11.52
N GLN A 12 -4.84 -15.17 12.03
CA GLN A 12 -3.68 -15.92 11.56
C GLN A 12 -3.92 -17.43 11.55
N TYR A 13 -3.20 -18.14 10.68
CA TYR A 13 -3.19 -19.62 10.61
C TYR A 13 -4.55 -20.27 10.26
N PHE A 14 -5.32 -19.63 9.38
CA PHE A 14 -6.56 -20.20 8.84
C PHE A 14 -6.34 -20.73 7.41
N PRO A 15 -5.89 -21.99 7.21
CA PRO A 15 -5.52 -22.50 5.89
C PRO A 15 -6.71 -22.66 4.93
N LYS A 16 -7.94 -22.71 5.44
CA LYS A 16 -9.17 -22.92 4.65
C LYS A 16 -10.10 -21.69 4.62
N LEU A 17 -9.77 -20.62 5.33
CA LEU A 17 -10.61 -19.42 5.34
C LEU A 17 -10.54 -18.74 3.97
N GLN A 18 -11.70 -18.50 3.35
CA GLN A 18 -11.79 -18.00 1.97
C GLN A 18 -11.96 -16.48 1.90
N GLY A 19 -12.45 -15.85 2.97
CA GLY A 19 -12.66 -14.42 3.00
C GLY A 19 -12.81 -13.90 4.42
N ILE A 20 -12.47 -12.64 4.60
CA ILE A 20 -12.70 -11.90 5.84
C ILE A 20 -13.53 -10.68 5.48
N TYR A 21 -14.71 -10.56 6.10
CA TYR A 21 -15.63 -9.46 5.88
C TYR A 21 -16.05 -8.86 7.22
N LEU A 22 -15.63 -7.62 7.48
CA LEU A 22 -15.94 -6.88 8.70
C LEU A 22 -16.57 -5.52 8.31
N PRO A 23 -17.80 -5.51 7.76
CA PRO A 23 -18.37 -4.31 7.13
C PRO A 23 -18.76 -3.22 8.11
N ALA A 24 -18.92 -3.54 9.40
CA ALA A 24 -19.28 -2.56 10.42
C ALA A 24 -18.08 -2.13 11.28
N LEU A 25 -16.88 -2.66 11.02
CA LEU A 25 -15.68 -2.30 11.76
C LEU A 25 -15.27 -0.90 11.31
N GLU A 26 -15.30 0.04 12.24
CA GLU A 26 -15.04 1.46 12.05
C GLU A 26 -13.60 1.83 12.40
N SER A 27 -13.00 1.20 13.42
CA SER A 27 -11.62 1.49 13.83
C SER A 27 -10.89 0.34 14.53
N VAL A 28 -9.58 0.29 14.35
CA VAL A 28 -8.64 -0.53 15.14
C VAL A 28 -7.56 0.40 15.69
N VAL A 29 -7.46 0.56 17.00
CA VAL A 29 -6.50 1.49 17.62
C VAL A 29 -5.06 1.00 17.43
N GLY A 30 -4.82 -0.30 17.57
CA GLY A 30 -3.54 -0.94 17.28
C GLY A 30 -3.47 -1.49 15.87
N THR A 31 -2.70 -2.57 15.71
CA THR A 31 -2.46 -3.18 14.40
C THR A 31 -3.55 -4.18 14.04
N ALA A 32 -4.04 -4.12 12.80
CA ALA A 32 -4.79 -5.19 12.16
C ALA A 32 -3.85 -6.09 11.34
N SER A 33 -3.67 -7.33 11.79
CA SER A 33 -2.72 -8.30 11.25
C SER A 33 -3.43 -9.51 10.67
N PHE A 34 -3.16 -9.80 9.40
CA PHE A 34 -3.70 -10.91 8.64
C PHE A 34 -2.54 -11.75 8.08
N SER A 35 -2.30 -12.92 8.65
CA SER A 35 -1.12 -13.72 8.27
C SER A 35 -1.38 -15.21 8.09
N ASP A 36 -0.54 -15.84 7.27
CA ASP A 36 -0.45 -17.31 7.14
C ASP A 36 -1.80 -17.98 6.77
N MET A 37 -2.52 -17.38 5.82
CA MET A 37 -3.79 -17.88 5.28
C MET A 37 -3.62 -18.30 3.82
N SER A 38 -3.59 -19.60 3.56
CA SER A 38 -3.32 -20.13 2.22
C SER A 38 -4.49 -20.04 1.25
N SER A 39 -5.73 -19.88 1.71
CA SER A 39 -6.93 -19.94 0.84
C SER A 39 -7.75 -18.65 0.80
N ILE A 40 -7.32 -17.60 1.50
CA ILE A 40 -8.08 -16.35 1.56
C ILE A 40 -8.04 -15.66 0.20
N GLY A 41 -9.20 -15.45 -0.41
CA GLY A 41 -9.32 -14.78 -1.71
C GLY A 41 -9.54 -13.27 -1.59
N SER A 42 -10.20 -12.82 -0.53
CA SER A 42 -10.55 -11.41 -0.32
C SER A 42 -10.53 -10.98 1.16
N LEU A 43 -10.19 -9.72 1.38
CA LEU A 43 -10.29 -9.01 2.66
C LEU A 43 -11.07 -7.71 2.43
N ALA A 44 -12.17 -7.51 3.16
CA ALA A 44 -13.01 -6.33 3.00
C ALA A 44 -13.48 -5.78 4.36
N MET A 45 -13.22 -4.48 4.56
CA MET A 45 -13.61 -3.71 5.75
C MET A 45 -14.11 -2.33 5.27
N THR A 46 -15.35 -2.28 4.79
CA THR A 46 -15.88 -1.14 4.02
C THR A 46 -16.03 0.14 4.83
N GLU A 47 -16.36 0.03 6.11
CA GLU A 47 -16.55 1.17 7.03
C GLU A 47 -15.32 1.44 7.90
N LEU A 48 -14.19 0.79 7.64
CA LEU A 48 -12.97 1.00 8.44
C LEU A 48 -12.40 2.37 8.11
N HIS A 49 -12.51 3.32 9.04
CA HIS A 49 -12.04 4.70 8.87
C HIS A 49 -10.60 4.89 9.33
N SER A 50 -10.17 4.17 10.37
CA SER A 50 -8.82 4.31 10.91
C SER A 50 -8.24 2.99 11.43
N VAL A 51 -6.93 2.82 11.25
CA VAL A 51 -6.18 1.66 11.76
C VAL A 51 -4.81 2.10 12.27
N GLY A 52 -4.41 1.68 13.48
CA GLY A 52 -3.09 2.00 14.03
C GLY A 52 -1.94 1.41 13.22
N GLY A 53 -2.17 0.26 12.58
CA GLY A 53 -1.29 -0.31 11.56
C GLY A 53 -1.98 -1.43 10.82
N LEU A 54 -1.52 -1.76 9.62
CA LEU A 54 -2.11 -2.82 8.80
C LEU A 54 -1.01 -3.76 8.30
N THR A 55 -1.10 -5.04 8.63
CA THR A 55 -0.17 -6.06 8.14
C THR A 55 -0.94 -7.15 7.40
N ILE A 56 -0.57 -7.41 6.15
CA ILE A 56 -1.04 -8.56 5.36
C ILE A 56 0.18 -9.32 4.87
N LYS A 57 0.34 -10.56 5.30
CA LYS A 57 1.55 -11.36 5.01
C LYS A 57 1.22 -12.82 4.77
N ASN A 58 1.96 -13.50 3.90
CA ASN A 58 1.82 -14.94 3.65
C ASN A 58 0.38 -15.38 3.29
N CYS A 59 -0.41 -14.47 2.71
CA CYS A 59 -1.76 -14.73 2.23
C CYS A 59 -1.70 -15.12 0.75
N LYS A 60 -1.55 -16.40 0.44
CA LYS A 60 -1.11 -16.86 -0.89
C LYS A 60 -2.11 -16.61 -2.02
N GLU A 61 -3.41 -16.64 -1.69
CA GLU A 61 -4.50 -16.56 -2.66
C GLU A 61 -5.20 -15.19 -2.66
N ILE A 62 -4.77 -14.25 -1.81
CA ILE A 62 -5.47 -12.98 -1.68
C ILE A 62 -5.27 -12.15 -2.94
N SER A 63 -6.39 -11.79 -3.57
CA SER A 63 -6.40 -11.05 -4.83
C SER A 63 -7.04 -9.68 -4.71
N ILE A 64 -7.86 -9.49 -3.66
CA ILE A 64 -8.67 -8.30 -3.43
C ILE A 64 -8.50 -7.84 -1.98
N VAL A 65 -8.14 -6.57 -1.80
CA VAL A 65 -8.13 -5.87 -0.51
C VAL A 65 -8.99 -4.61 -0.67
N GLU A 66 -10.12 -4.57 0.02
CA GLU A 66 -11.09 -3.47 -0.08
C GLU A 66 -11.23 -2.72 1.25
N LEU A 67 -10.64 -1.53 1.29
CA LEU A 67 -10.67 -0.57 2.40
C LEU A 67 -11.16 0.81 1.91
N PRO A 68 -12.32 0.89 1.21
CA PRO A 68 -12.78 2.12 0.58
C PRO A 68 -13.07 3.24 1.58
N GLY A 69 -13.39 2.91 2.85
CA GLY A 69 -13.63 3.88 3.92
C GLY A 69 -12.38 4.33 4.67
N LEU A 70 -11.20 3.76 4.39
CA LEU A 70 -9.99 4.03 5.17
C LEU A 70 -9.51 5.45 4.92
N ILE A 71 -9.50 6.27 5.98
CA ILE A 71 -9.08 7.67 5.95
C ILE A 71 -7.66 7.82 6.46
N SER A 72 -7.29 7.07 7.51
CA SER A 72 -5.94 7.11 8.07
C SER A 72 -5.42 5.74 8.49
N CYS A 73 -4.12 5.54 8.32
CA CYS A 73 -3.42 4.37 8.83
C CYS A 73 -2.07 4.73 9.43
N GLY A 74 -1.60 3.99 10.43
CA GLY A 74 -0.19 4.02 10.81
C GLY A 74 0.64 3.09 9.93
N GLU A 75 1.62 2.41 10.53
CA GLU A 75 2.55 1.54 9.80
C GLU A 75 1.79 0.46 9.02
N THR A 76 2.06 0.36 7.72
CA THR A 76 1.34 -0.51 6.81
C THR A 76 2.31 -1.37 6.01
N SER A 77 2.12 -2.69 6.05
CA SER A 77 2.91 -3.66 5.30
C SER A 77 2.00 -4.66 4.61
N VAL A 78 1.98 -4.63 3.27
CA VAL A 78 1.21 -5.58 2.45
C VAL A 78 2.18 -6.35 1.57
N ASP A 79 2.35 -7.64 1.86
CA ASP A 79 3.13 -8.57 1.06
C ASP A 79 2.21 -9.69 0.55
N ALA A 80 1.79 -9.57 -0.71
CA ALA A 80 0.82 -10.47 -1.32
C ALA A 80 1.03 -10.64 -2.83
N ASN A 81 1.20 -11.88 -3.27
CA ASN A 81 1.62 -12.20 -4.65
C ASN A 81 0.50 -12.17 -5.70
N LYS A 82 -0.76 -11.99 -5.29
CA LYS A 82 -1.93 -12.05 -6.19
C LYS A 82 -2.85 -10.83 -6.13
N VAL A 83 -2.57 -9.87 -5.25
CA VAL A 83 -3.40 -8.66 -5.11
C VAL A 83 -3.30 -7.83 -6.38
N ASN A 84 -4.37 -7.83 -7.16
CA ASN A 84 -4.52 -7.00 -8.36
C ASN A 84 -5.52 -5.85 -8.12
N LYS A 85 -6.27 -5.90 -7.03
CA LYS A 85 -7.19 -4.84 -6.60
C LYS A 85 -6.90 -4.45 -5.15
N LEU A 86 -6.29 -3.29 -4.97
CA LEU A 86 -6.11 -2.62 -3.68
C LEU A 86 -6.96 -1.35 -3.70
N ASN A 87 -8.04 -1.32 -2.93
CA ASN A 87 -8.91 -0.14 -2.84
C ASN A 87 -8.67 0.59 -1.52
N ILE A 88 -7.96 1.72 -1.61
CA ILE A 88 -7.68 2.67 -0.53
C ILE A 88 -8.08 4.09 -0.95
N ALA A 89 -9.15 4.22 -1.75
CA ALA A 89 -9.50 5.47 -2.45
C ALA A 89 -9.80 6.67 -1.52
N SER A 90 -10.16 6.42 -0.26
CA SER A 90 -10.42 7.48 0.73
C SER A 90 -9.22 7.81 1.61
N LEU A 91 -8.08 7.12 1.42
CA LEU A 91 -6.92 7.28 2.29
C LEU A 91 -6.36 8.69 2.13
N LYS A 92 -6.14 9.36 3.25
CA LYS A 92 -5.62 10.74 3.31
C LYS A 92 -4.34 10.83 4.10
N ASP A 93 -4.21 10.08 5.18
CA ASP A 93 -3.07 10.20 6.09
C ASP A 93 -2.41 8.85 6.36
N VAL A 94 -1.12 8.78 6.05
CA VAL A 94 -0.24 7.71 6.51
C VAL A 94 0.64 8.27 7.62
N LEU A 95 0.49 7.71 8.83
CA LEU A 95 1.13 8.17 10.07
C LEU A 95 2.31 7.28 10.48
N GLY A 96 2.72 6.35 9.62
CA GLY A 96 3.90 5.52 9.74
C GLY A 96 4.40 5.09 8.36
N ASP A 97 5.41 4.23 8.30
CA ASP A 97 5.92 3.75 7.01
C ASP A 97 4.90 2.85 6.30
N MET A 98 4.87 2.94 4.97
CA MET A 98 4.04 2.09 4.12
C MET A 98 4.92 1.28 3.18
N THR A 99 4.77 -0.04 3.21
CA THR A 99 5.45 -0.97 2.30
C THR A 99 4.44 -1.81 1.54
N LEU A 100 4.45 -1.71 0.21
CA LEU A 100 3.62 -2.53 -0.69
C LEU A 100 4.53 -3.41 -1.54
N SER A 101 4.47 -4.72 -1.32
CA SER A 101 5.37 -5.72 -1.89
C SER A 101 4.62 -6.80 -2.65
N ASN A 102 5.19 -7.18 -3.81
CA ASN A 102 4.73 -8.29 -4.65
C ASN A 102 3.29 -8.17 -5.18
N LEU A 103 2.66 -6.98 -5.08
CA LEU A 103 1.34 -6.74 -5.63
C LEU A 103 1.38 -6.78 -7.16
N LEU A 104 0.27 -7.18 -7.76
CA LEU A 104 0.06 -7.25 -9.21
C LEU A 104 -0.66 -6.00 -9.75
N ILE A 105 -0.66 -4.90 -9.01
CA ILE A 105 -1.22 -3.61 -9.44
C ILE A 105 -0.33 -2.98 -10.52
N GLU A 106 -0.96 -2.29 -11.45
CA GLU A 106 -0.30 -1.59 -12.57
C GLU A 106 -0.23 -0.09 -12.33
N GLU A 107 -1.26 0.48 -11.69
CA GLU A 107 -1.35 1.89 -11.34
C GLU A 107 -1.60 2.06 -9.83
N LEU A 108 -1.01 3.11 -9.25
CA LEU A 108 -1.25 3.54 -7.88
C LEU A 108 -1.48 5.05 -7.85
N ASP A 109 -2.66 5.47 -7.38
CA ASP A 109 -2.99 6.88 -7.18
C ASP A 109 -2.75 7.28 -5.72
N LEU A 110 -1.86 8.24 -5.53
CA LEU A 110 -1.43 8.83 -4.26
C LEU A 110 -1.84 10.30 -4.14
N SER A 111 -2.59 10.85 -5.11
CA SER A 111 -2.84 12.28 -5.27
C SER A 111 -3.45 12.96 -4.04
N GLN A 112 -4.18 12.21 -3.22
CA GLN A 112 -4.86 12.69 -2.02
C GLN A 112 -4.20 12.23 -0.71
N ILE A 113 -3.06 11.52 -0.79
CA ILE A 113 -2.40 10.91 0.36
C ILE A 113 -1.24 11.77 0.83
N ASN A 114 -1.28 12.13 2.10
CA ASN A 114 -0.19 12.75 2.84
C ASN A 114 0.55 11.68 3.66
N PHE A 115 1.84 11.51 3.38
CA PHE A 115 2.70 10.55 4.10
C PHE A 115 3.30 11.12 5.38
N ASN A 116 3.04 12.39 5.72
CA ASN A 116 3.46 13.01 6.98
C ASN A 116 4.97 12.89 7.28
N GLY A 117 5.81 12.88 6.23
CA GLY A 117 7.25 12.71 6.35
C GLY A 117 7.72 11.26 6.42
N ASN A 118 6.81 10.29 6.41
CA ASN A 118 7.12 8.85 6.45
C ASN A 118 7.53 8.32 5.06
N THR A 119 7.96 7.06 5.02
CA THR A 119 8.46 6.41 3.81
C THR A 119 7.38 5.57 3.13
N LEU A 120 7.22 5.76 1.82
CA LEU A 120 6.54 4.81 0.94
C LEU A 120 7.57 3.93 0.22
N THR A 121 7.55 2.63 0.48
CA THR A 121 8.35 1.63 -0.21
C THR A 121 7.49 0.76 -1.13
N LEU A 122 7.83 0.74 -2.42
CA LEU A 122 7.11 0.00 -3.44
C LEU A 122 8.02 -1.07 -4.05
N GLN A 123 7.66 -2.34 -3.85
CA GLN A 123 8.38 -3.51 -4.39
C GLN A 123 7.47 -4.31 -5.34
N CYS A 124 6.78 -3.61 -6.24
CA CYS A 124 5.79 -4.19 -7.15
C CYS A 124 6.33 -4.29 -8.58
N ALA A 125 6.49 -5.51 -9.11
CA ALA A 125 7.13 -5.75 -10.41
C ALA A 125 6.29 -5.34 -11.63
N ARG A 126 4.99 -5.07 -11.43
CA ARG A 126 4.03 -4.69 -12.48
C ARG A 126 3.58 -3.23 -12.42
N LEU A 127 3.97 -2.51 -11.36
CA LEU A 127 3.57 -1.12 -11.16
C LEU A 127 4.28 -0.24 -12.19
N ASN A 128 3.54 0.15 -13.23
CA ASN A 128 4.03 0.94 -14.36
C ASN A 128 3.70 2.42 -14.22
N LYS A 129 2.73 2.78 -13.37
CA LYS A 129 2.29 4.16 -13.20
C LYS A 129 2.05 4.51 -11.75
N ILE A 130 2.55 5.67 -11.34
CA ILE A 130 2.19 6.33 -10.09
C ILE A 130 1.64 7.70 -10.43
N VAL A 131 0.46 8.02 -9.93
CA VAL A 131 -0.06 9.38 -9.90
C VAL A 131 0.09 9.88 -8.47
N GLY A 132 0.63 11.07 -8.25
CA GLY A 132 0.79 11.61 -6.91
C GLY A 132 0.57 13.11 -6.81
N PRO A 133 0.67 13.67 -5.61
CA PRO A 133 0.49 15.09 -5.36
C PRO A 133 1.68 15.89 -5.91
N GLU A 134 1.49 17.18 -6.17
CA GLU A 134 2.58 18.10 -6.60
C GLU A 134 3.81 18.03 -5.67
N THR A 135 3.55 17.93 -4.37
CA THR A 135 4.58 17.74 -3.34
C THR A 135 4.31 16.47 -2.55
N PHE A 136 5.20 15.49 -2.68
CA PHE A 136 5.20 14.27 -1.88
C PHE A 136 5.85 14.54 -0.51
N ASN A 137 5.03 14.53 0.55
CA ASN A 137 5.46 14.76 1.93
C ASN A 137 6.00 13.46 2.57
N GLY A 138 7.21 13.07 2.20
CA GLY A 138 7.87 11.85 2.69
C GLY A 138 8.98 11.39 1.77
N SER A 139 9.49 10.18 2.03
CA SER A 139 10.46 9.50 1.16
C SER A 139 9.76 8.51 0.23
N LEU A 140 10.19 8.44 -1.02
CA LEU A 140 9.62 7.55 -2.04
C LEU A 140 10.69 6.57 -2.55
N LEU A 141 10.52 5.30 -2.21
CA LEU A 141 11.47 4.23 -2.56
C LEU A 141 10.81 3.23 -3.53
N LEU A 142 11.26 3.24 -4.78
CA LEU A 142 10.84 2.34 -5.85
C LEU A 142 11.89 1.24 -6.03
N LEU A 143 11.61 0.06 -5.47
CA LEU A 143 12.53 -1.06 -5.33
C LEU A 143 11.89 -2.38 -5.82
N PRO A 144 11.39 -2.47 -7.07
CA PRO A 144 10.71 -3.66 -7.55
C PRO A 144 11.65 -4.86 -7.64
N LYS A 145 11.13 -6.04 -7.30
CA LYS A 145 11.87 -7.31 -7.44
C LYS A 145 11.53 -7.96 -8.78
N SER A 146 12.55 -8.39 -9.53
CA SER A 146 12.37 -9.08 -10.82
C SER A 146 11.53 -8.28 -11.84
N CYS A 147 11.66 -6.95 -11.83
CA CYS A 147 10.93 -6.06 -12.73
C CYS A 147 11.31 -6.30 -14.19
N ARG A 148 10.31 -6.34 -15.08
CA ARG A 148 10.51 -6.44 -16.55
C ARG A 148 9.81 -5.33 -17.32
N LEU A 149 9.39 -4.28 -16.61
CA LEU A 149 8.77 -3.12 -17.23
C LEU A 149 9.78 -2.42 -18.14
N THR A 150 9.33 -2.05 -19.33
CA THR A 150 10.12 -1.26 -20.29
C THR A 150 9.85 0.24 -20.17
N GLU A 151 8.72 0.58 -19.55
CA GLU A 151 8.27 1.94 -19.29
C GLU A 151 7.77 2.03 -17.84
N PHE A 152 8.01 3.18 -17.22
CA PHE A 152 7.51 3.52 -15.91
C PHE A 152 7.21 5.03 -15.89
N THR A 153 6.01 5.38 -15.45
CA THR A 153 5.50 6.76 -15.44
C THR A 153 5.25 7.20 -14.01
N LEU A 154 5.72 8.41 -13.70
CA LEU A 154 5.40 9.10 -12.48
C LEU A 154 4.77 10.45 -12.86
N GLU A 155 3.52 10.64 -12.48
CA GLU A 155 2.67 11.77 -12.87
C GLU A 155 2.28 12.58 -11.63
N GLY A 156 2.15 13.91 -11.80
CA GLY A 156 1.68 14.81 -10.75
C GLY A 156 2.72 15.18 -9.70
N ILE A 157 3.76 14.37 -9.46
CA ILE A 157 4.80 14.65 -8.47
C ILE A 157 5.94 15.46 -9.07
N SER A 158 6.11 16.71 -8.64
CA SER A 158 7.23 17.57 -9.01
C SER A 158 8.21 17.81 -7.87
N ASN A 159 7.80 17.62 -6.62
CA ASN A 159 8.64 17.84 -5.44
C ASN A 159 8.58 16.64 -4.49
N ILE A 160 9.74 16.18 -4.01
CA ILE A 160 9.84 15.17 -2.94
C ILE A 160 10.53 15.80 -1.73
N GLN A 161 9.88 15.74 -0.56
CA GLN A 161 10.40 16.35 0.67
C GLN A 161 11.40 15.46 1.41
N GLY A 162 11.38 14.16 1.19
CA GLY A 162 12.37 13.20 1.69
C GLY A 162 13.27 12.66 0.59
N ASP A 163 13.71 11.43 0.78
CA ASP A 163 14.61 10.72 -0.12
C ASP A 163 13.84 10.20 -1.33
N PHE A 164 14.52 10.10 -2.47
CA PHE A 164 13.99 9.42 -3.65
C PHE A 164 14.95 8.32 -4.10
N GLN A 165 14.49 7.07 -4.05
CA GLN A 165 15.25 5.95 -4.60
C GLN A 165 14.46 5.27 -5.71
N CYS A 166 15.12 5.02 -6.83
CA CYS A 166 14.61 4.19 -7.91
C CYS A 166 15.72 3.24 -8.35
N LYS A 167 15.58 1.94 -8.02
CA LYS A 167 16.57 0.89 -8.29
C LYS A 167 15.89 -0.34 -8.90
N ASP A 168 16.66 -1.25 -9.48
CA ASP A 168 16.18 -2.56 -9.98
C ASP A 168 15.14 -2.53 -11.13
N TYR A 169 14.94 -1.37 -11.76
CA TYR A 169 14.22 -1.22 -13.04
C TYR A 169 15.12 -1.51 -14.26
N SER A 170 15.77 -2.67 -14.28
CA SER A 170 16.84 -2.99 -15.24
C SER A 170 16.43 -3.06 -16.74
N TYR A 171 15.13 -3.07 -17.04
CA TYR A 171 14.60 -3.16 -18.40
C TYR A 171 13.96 -1.86 -18.91
N VAL A 172 13.84 -0.85 -18.04
CA VAL A 172 13.29 0.45 -18.42
C VAL A 172 14.27 1.14 -19.37
N LYS A 173 13.77 1.49 -20.57
CA LYS A 173 14.62 2.08 -21.63
C LYS A 173 14.72 3.58 -21.54
N GLU A 174 13.67 4.21 -21.02
CA GLU A 174 13.57 5.65 -20.86
C GLU A 174 12.86 5.92 -19.53
N PHE A 175 13.46 6.78 -18.72
CA PHE A 175 12.88 7.25 -17.47
C PHE A 175 13.01 8.76 -17.44
N VAL A 176 11.88 9.45 -17.65
CA VAL A 176 11.82 10.90 -17.53
C VAL A 176 11.55 11.22 -16.06
N MET A 177 12.51 11.86 -15.40
CA MET A 177 12.31 12.34 -14.04
C MET A 177 11.42 13.59 -14.07
N PRO A 178 10.18 13.55 -13.54
CA PRO A 178 9.28 14.70 -13.55
C PRO A 178 9.62 15.74 -12.46
N PHE A 179 10.67 15.48 -11.67
CA PHE A 179 10.98 16.25 -10.47
C PHE A 179 11.68 17.57 -10.79
N ILE A 180 11.20 18.63 -10.14
CA ILE A 180 11.89 19.92 -10.02
C ILE A 180 12.83 19.89 -8.80
N ARG A 181 12.42 19.22 -7.71
CA ARG A 181 13.18 19.16 -6.46
C ARG A 181 13.04 17.81 -5.75
N VAL A 182 14.17 17.29 -5.27
CA VAL A 182 14.25 16.25 -4.23
C VAL A 182 15.05 16.85 -3.08
N ALA A 183 14.53 16.81 -1.85
CA ALA A 183 15.16 17.45 -0.70
C ALA A 183 16.09 16.52 0.09
N GLY A 184 15.82 15.20 0.09
CA GLY A 184 16.68 14.17 0.67
C GLY A 184 17.74 13.64 -0.30
N ASP A 185 18.28 12.46 0.02
CA ASP A 185 19.33 11.77 -0.74
C ASP A 185 18.78 10.95 -1.93
#